data_AF-A0A9R1A9X1-F1
#
_entry.id   AF-A0A9R1A9X1-F1
#
_cell.length_a   1.000
_cell.length_b   1.000
_cell.length_c   1.000
_cell.angle_alpha   90.00
_cell.angle_beta   90.00
_cell.angle_gamma   90.00
#
_symmetry.space_group_name_H-M   'P 1'
#
loop_
_entity.id
_entity.type
_entity.pdbx_description
1 polymer ?
#
loop_
_entity_poly.entity_id
_entity_poly.type
_entity_poly.pdbx_seq_one_letter_code
_entity_poly.pdbx_strand_id
1 'polypeptide(L)'
;MGAKTTSCFTFLKEALVLPTRNPKLFAPILILLAIIAFLVPAVNVVLIQPLTAEMLRHVTEMQTTDPSSAEFARLLEEIRQEARELVLIAVGLFFVTLALVFAKQILAFSAASTTYSGDRYSLAELLRRVTEWGNLRGPLVTMGVVTALQLTFMALLGTYFATVMRHAGALSVQGALFVLAFLAFMYFGVVAVVGVAVSVADGGCRGVRALLRAWRLMTRVSRKEGALLAAVMVLLSTAVSPVYALALVYAKKSMAVGLCLLFGYALLSATVELFYMAAATVYCYEAMESKEVVLAFDGYAKIPSGEANV
;
A
#
# COMPACT_ATOMS: atom_id res chain seq x y z
N MET A 1 -34.41 18.27 -12.23
CA MET A 1 -33.01 17.91 -11.93
C MET A 1 -33.06 16.57 -11.20
N GLY A 2 -32.85 15.46 -11.91
CA GLY A 2 -33.15 14.12 -11.38
C GLY A 2 -32.17 13.73 -10.29
N ALA A 3 -32.69 13.25 -9.15
CA ALA A 3 -31.89 12.63 -8.11
C ALA A 3 -31.13 11.45 -8.72
N LYS A 4 -29.82 11.58 -8.90
CA LYS A 4 -28.95 10.43 -9.16
C LYS A 4 -29.05 9.55 -7.92
N THR A 5 -29.79 8.45 -8.02
CA THR A 5 -29.60 7.30 -7.12
C THR A 5 -28.20 6.76 -7.39
N THR A 6 -27.20 7.35 -6.73
CA THR A 6 -25.82 6.87 -6.75
C THR A 6 -25.79 5.51 -6.05
N SER A 7 -25.76 4.45 -6.85
CA SER A 7 -25.42 3.12 -6.36
C SER A 7 -24.05 3.19 -5.67
N CYS A 8 -23.86 2.51 -4.54
CA CYS A 8 -22.55 2.47 -3.86
C CYS A 8 -21.40 1.96 -4.74
N PHE A 9 -21.69 1.37 -5.90
CA PHE A 9 -20.71 0.89 -6.87
C PHE A 9 -20.30 1.93 -7.92
N THR A 10 -20.93 3.11 -7.94
CA THR A 10 -20.72 4.11 -8.99
C THR A 10 -19.26 4.57 -9.02
N PHE A 11 -18.67 4.86 -7.86
CA PHE A 11 -17.26 5.24 -7.75
C PHE A 11 -16.30 4.13 -8.23
N LEU A 12 -16.63 2.85 -7.99
CA LEU A 12 -15.81 1.71 -8.45
C LEU A 12 -15.85 1.58 -9.96
N LYS A 13 -17.03 1.77 -10.56
CA LYS A 13 -17.20 1.77 -12.02
C LYS A 13 -16.39 2.92 -12.63
N GLU A 14 -16.46 4.09 -12.03
CA GLU A 14 -15.72 5.28 -12.47
C GLU A 14 -14.20 5.08 -12.35
N ALA A 15 -13.75 4.48 -11.24
CA ALA A 15 -12.35 4.13 -11.01
C ALA A 15 -11.80 3.11 -12.04
N LEU A 16 -12.63 2.17 -12.49
CA LEU A 16 -12.25 1.20 -13.52
C LEU A 16 -12.07 1.86 -14.90
N VAL A 17 -12.89 2.88 -15.19
CA VAL A 17 -12.84 3.60 -16.48
C VAL A 17 -11.74 4.66 -16.48
N LEU A 18 -11.35 5.20 -15.33
CA LEU A 18 -10.36 6.27 -15.20
C LEU A 18 -9.06 6.02 -16.00
N PRO A 19 -8.42 4.83 -15.95
CA PRO A 19 -7.20 4.56 -16.72
C PRO A 19 -7.41 4.60 -18.24
N THR A 20 -8.61 4.23 -18.71
CA THR A 20 -8.95 4.22 -20.14
C THR A 20 -9.16 5.63 -20.70
N ARG A 21 -9.37 6.63 -19.84
CA ARG A 21 -9.55 8.04 -20.24
C ARG A 21 -8.23 8.72 -20.60
N ASN A 22 -7.10 8.25 -20.05
CA ASN A 22 -5.77 8.76 -20.38
C ASN A 22 -4.74 7.62 -20.50
N PRO A 23 -4.86 6.75 -21.52
CA PRO A 23 -4.01 5.57 -21.66
C PRO A 23 -2.53 5.95 -21.83
N LYS A 24 -2.23 7.12 -22.39
CA LYS A 24 -0.87 7.64 -22.56
C LYS A 24 -0.15 7.91 -21.23
N LEU A 25 -0.90 8.17 -20.17
CA LEU A 25 -0.38 8.38 -18.81
C LEU A 25 -0.41 7.09 -17.98
N PHE A 26 -1.53 6.36 -18.04
CA PHE A 26 -1.73 5.19 -17.18
C PHE A 26 -0.95 3.95 -17.65
N ALA A 27 -0.73 3.76 -18.95
CA ALA A 27 0.07 2.64 -19.45
C ALA A 27 1.53 2.67 -18.96
N PRO A 28 2.28 3.79 -19.08
CA PRO A 28 3.64 3.83 -18.54
C PRO A 28 3.69 3.77 -17.01
N ILE A 29 2.69 4.31 -16.30
CA ILE A 29 2.60 4.18 -14.84
C ILE A 29 2.41 2.71 -14.46
N LEU A 30 1.53 1.98 -15.14
CA LEU A 30 1.32 0.55 -14.91
C LEU A 30 2.61 -0.25 -15.10
N ILE A 31 3.35 0.03 -16.17
CA ILE A 31 4.63 -0.61 -16.45
C ILE A 31 5.64 -0.30 -15.34
N LEU A 32 5.75 0.96 -14.92
CA LEU A 32 6.64 1.37 -13.84
C LEU A 32 6.28 0.65 -12.52
N LEU A 33 4.99 0.59 -12.18
CA LEU A 33 4.50 -0.14 -11.01
C LEU A 33 4.84 -1.63 -11.08
N ALA A 34 4.65 -2.25 -12.25
CA ALA A 34 4.96 -3.67 -12.45
C ALA A 34 6.47 -3.93 -12.33
N ILE A 35 7.32 -3.06 -12.87
CA ILE A 35 8.78 -3.17 -12.73
C ILE A 35 9.18 -3.09 -11.26
N ILE A 36 8.64 -2.11 -10.52
CA ILE A 36 8.91 -1.97 -9.08
C ILE A 36 8.43 -3.18 -8.29
N ALA A 37 7.20 -3.65 -8.57
CA ALA A 37 6.61 -4.81 -7.92
C ALA A 37 7.34 -6.12 -8.25
N PHE A 38 8.08 -6.18 -9.36
CA PHE A 38 8.92 -7.31 -9.75
C PHE A 38 10.31 -7.27 -9.10
N LEU A 39 10.96 -6.09 -9.13
CA LEU A 39 12.35 -5.91 -8.67
C LEU A 39 12.54 -6.35 -7.21
N VAL A 40 11.64 -5.95 -6.32
CA VAL A 40 11.78 -6.23 -4.88
C VAL A 40 11.70 -7.74 -4.60
N PRO A 41 10.67 -8.48 -5.07
CA PRO A 41 10.66 -9.94 -4.99
C PRO A 41 11.79 -10.65 -5.73
N ALA A 42 12.24 -10.12 -6.88
CA ALA A 42 13.32 -10.71 -7.64
C ALA A 42 14.64 -10.69 -6.86
N VAL A 43 14.98 -9.58 -6.18
CA VAL A 43 16.14 -9.50 -5.28
C VAL A 43 16.06 -10.58 -4.19
N ASN A 44 14.88 -10.80 -3.63
CA ASN A 44 14.70 -11.84 -2.62
C ASN A 44 14.98 -13.25 -3.16
N VAL A 45 14.51 -13.57 -4.37
CA VAL A 45 14.76 -14.89 -4.99
C VAL A 45 16.20 -15.05 -5.47
N VAL A 46 16.80 -14.00 -6.03
CA VAL A 46 18.12 -14.05 -6.69
C VAL A 46 19.26 -13.93 -5.69
N LEU A 47 19.12 -13.15 -4.62
CA LEU A 47 20.21 -12.84 -3.69
C LEU A 47 19.95 -13.40 -2.28
N ILE A 48 18.79 -13.07 -1.70
CA ILE A 48 18.53 -13.36 -0.28
C ILE A 48 18.35 -14.87 -0.04
N GLN A 49 17.53 -15.54 -0.86
CA GLN A 49 17.28 -16.98 -0.76
C GLN A 49 18.54 -17.84 -0.89
N PRO A 50 19.39 -17.68 -1.93
CA PRO A 50 20.61 -18.48 -2.05
C PRO A 50 21.61 -18.19 -0.92
N LEU A 51 21.80 -16.92 -0.53
CA LEU A 51 22.69 -16.57 0.58
C LEU A 51 22.23 -17.20 1.90
N THR A 52 20.92 -17.21 2.14
CA THR A 52 20.34 -17.86 3.34
C THR A 52 20.51 -19.38 3.29
N ALA A 53 20.40 -19.99 2.11
CA ALA A 53 20.60 -21.43 1.93
C ALA A 53 22.06 -21.83 2.18
N GLU A 54 23.01 -21.01 1.73
CA GLU A 54 24.45 -21.22 1.94
C GLU A 54 24.83 -21.09 3.42
N MET A 55 24.35 -20.04 4.09
CA MET A 55 24.52 -19.91 5.54
C MET A 55 23.97 -21.12 6.29
N LEU A 56 22.79 -21.63 5.90
CA LEU A 56 22.20 -22.81 6.52
C LEU A 56 23.05 -24.07 6.30
N ARG A 57 23.66 -24.22 5.11
CA ARG A 57 24.61 -25.30 4.81
C ARG A 57 25.82 -25.22 5.75
N HIS A 58 26.44 -24.04 5.86
CA HIS A 58 27.58 -23.82 6.76
C HIS A 58 27.24 -24.08 8.23
N VAL A 59 26.06 -23.64 8.71
CA VAL A 59 25.58 -23.95 10.07
C VAL A 59 25.46 -25.47 10.28
N THR A 60 24.95 -26.18 9.28
CA THR A 60 24.78 -27.64 9.38
C THR A 60 26.12 -28.36 9.42
N GLU A 61 27.09 -27.92 8.62
CA GLU A 61 28.45 -28.48 8.63
C GLU A 61 29.17 -28.23 9.96
N MET A 62 29.05 -27.02 10.51
CA MET A 62 29.61 -26.71 11.84
C MET A 62 29.12 -27.65 12.95
N GLN A 63 27.88 -28.13 12.89
CA GLN A 63 27.36 -29.04 13.92
C GLN A 63 28.10 -30.37 13.97
N THR A 64 28.79 -30.73 12.89
CA THR A 64 29.54 -31.99 12.76
C THR A 64 31.06 -31.82 12.83
N THR A 65 31.56 -30.58 12.82
CA THR A 65 32.99 -30.26 12.81
C THR A 65 33.54 -30.05 14.23
N ASP A 66 34.77 -30.49 14.48
CA ASP A 66 35.45 -30.29 15.77
C ASP A 66 35.63 -28.79 16.08
N PRO A 67 35.13 -28.27 17.22
CA PRO A 67 35.26 -26.86 17.61
C PRO A 67 36.70 -26.34 17.71
N SER A 68 37.66 -27.22 17.94
CA SER A 68 39.08 -26.87 18.06
C SER A 68 39.83 -26.85 16.73
N SER A 69 39.17 -27.23 15.63
CA SER A 69 39.76 -27.31 14.31
C SER A 69 39.85 -25.94 13.61
N ALA A 70 40.83 -25.80 12.72
CA ALA A 70 40.93 -24.65 11.82
C ALA A 70 39.75 -24.57 10.84
N GLU A 71 39.11 -25.70 10.54
CA GLU A 71 37.94 -25.81 9.68
C GLU A 71 36.71 -25.17 10.32
N PHE A 72 36.50 -25.37 11.63
CA PHE A 72 35.45 -24.69 12.38
C PHE A 72 35.63 -23.17 12.38
N ALA A 73 36.86 -22.69 12.60
CA ALA A 73 37.18 -21.26 12.56
C ALA A 73 36.92 -20.64 11.17
N ARG A 74 37.22 -21.39 10.11
CA ARG A 74 36.96 -20.97 8.73
C ARG A 74 35.46 -20.86 8.43
N LEU A 75 34.68 -21.88 8.77
CA LEU A 75 33.23 -21.86 8.59
C LEU A 75 32.61 -20.66 9.34
N LEU A 76 33.13 -20.32 10.52
CA LEU A 76 32.60 -19.21 11.32
C LEU A 76 32.81 -17.86 10.63
N GLU A 77 33.96 -17.67 10.00
CA GLU A 77 34.23 -16.45 9.25
C GLU A 77 33.40 -16.39 7.96
N GLU A 78 33.20 -17.51 7.27
CA GLU A 78 32.33 -17.60 6.08
C GLU A 78 30.87 -17.22 6.42
N ILE A 79 30.30 -17.79 7.50
CA ILE A 79 28.96 -17.40 7.98
C ILE A 79 28.89 -15.92 8.35
N ARG A 80 29.92 -15.39 9.02
CA ARG A 80 29.96 -13.98 9.43
C ARG A 80 29.99 -13.06 8.21
N GLN A 81 30.76 -13.43 7.19
CA GLN A 81 30.84 -12.68 5.94
C GLN A 81 29.49 -12.69 5.20
N GLU A 82 28.86 -13.86 5.07
CA GLU A 82 27.53 -14.01 4.46
C GLU A 82 26.46 -13.23 5.23
N ALA A 83 26.49 -13.28 6.56
CA ALA A 83 25.59 -12.49 7.41
C ALA A 83 25.77 -10.98 7.18
N ARG A 84 27.02 -10.52 7.06
CA ARG A 84 27.32 -9.12 6.77
C ARG A 84 26.79 -8.71 5.40
N GLU A 85 26.97 -9.55 4.38
CA GLU A 85 26.44 -9.32 3.03
C GLU A 85 24.91 -9.26 3.04
N LEU A 86 24.25 -10.19 3.74
CA LEU A 86 22.80 -10.21 3.91
C LEU A 86 22.30 -8.91 4.56
N VAL A 87 22.97 -8.44 5.60
CA VAL A 87 22.63 -7.17 6.27
C VAL A 87 22.77 -5.99 5.31
N LEU A 88 23.85 -5.93 4.52
CA LEU A 88 24.04 -4.86 3.53
C LEU A 88 22.95 -4.88 2.46
N ILE A 89 22.62 -6.06 1.93
CA ILE A 89 21.53 -6.24 0.96
C ILE A 89 20.20 -5.82 1.57
N ALA A 90 19.89 -6.25 2.80
CA ALA A 90 18.64 -5.93 3.48
C ALA A 90 18.50 -4.43 3.75
N VAL A 91 19.56 -3.78 4.24
CA VAL A 91 19.57 -2.33 4.48
C VAL A 91 19.42 -1.56 3.17
N GLY A 92 20.18 -1.93 2.13
CA GLY A 92 20.06 -1.31 0.81
C GLY A 92 18.67 -1.47 0.22
N LEU A 93 18.12 -2.69 0.26
CA LEU A 93 16.78 -3.00 -0.23
C LEU A 93 15.71 -2.24 0.55
N PHE A 94 15.88 -2.06 1.86
CA PHE A 94 14.95 -1.28 2.68
C PHE A 94 14.88 0.18 2.20
N PHE A 95 16.01 0.87 2.04
CA PHE A 95 16.03 2.26 1.58
C PHE A 95 15.50 2.41 0.15
N VAL A 96 15.88 1.50 -0.75
CA VAL A 96 15.40 1.50 -2.14
C VAL A 96 13.89 1.27 -2.18
N THR A 97 13.40 0.25 -1.47
CA THR A 97 11.96 -0.06 -1.43
C THR A 97 11.17 1.10 -0.84
N LEU A 98 11.68 1.72 0.23
CA LEU A 98 11.06 2.89 0.83
C LEU A 98 10.91 4.02 -0.20
N ALA A 99 12.00 4.40 -0.87
CA ALA A 99 11.97 5.44 -1.91
C ALA A 99 11.01 5.10 -3.06
N LEU A 100 11.00 3.85 -3.52
CA LEU A 100 10.09 3.38 -4.57
C LEU A 100 8.62 3.43 -4.14
N VAL A 101 8.30 3.12 -2.87
CA VAL A 101 6.94 3.24 -2.31
C VAL A 101 6.45 4.68 -2.33
N PHE A 102 7.29 5.64 -1.93
CA PHE A 102 6.93 7.06 -2.01
C PHE A 102 6.74 7.50 -3.46
N ALA A 103 7.67 7.16 -4.35
CA ALA A 103 7.63 7.55 -5.75
C ALA A 103 6.36 7.03 -6.45
N LYS A 104 6.01 5.75 -6.25
CA LYS A 104 4.82 5.15 -6.86
C LYS A 104 3.52 5.80 -6.36
N GLN A 105 3.42 6.11 -5.07
CA GLN A 105 2.22 6.71 -4.50
C GLN A 105 2.01 8.13 -5.01
N ILE A 106 3.08 8.93 -5.06
CA ILE A 106 3.05 10.29 -5.62
C ILE A 106 2.58 10.25 -7.09
N LEU A 107 3.23 9.42 -7.92
CA LEU A 107 2.92 9.32 -9.34
C LEU A 107 1.48 8.89 -9.60
N ALA A 108 1.04 7.83 -8.92
CA ALA A 108 -0.30 7.27 -9.12
C ALA A 108 -1.40 8.24 -8.66
N PHE A 109 -1.24 8.87 -7.49
CA PHE A 109 -2.24 9.83 -7.00
C PHE A 109 -2.28 11.12 -7.83
N SER A 110 -1.13 11.64 -8.25
CA SER A 110 -1.10 12.79 -9.14
C SER A 110 -1.74 12.48 -10.49
N ALA A 111 -1.53 11.29 -11.04
CA ALA A 111 -2.14 10.87 -12.31
C ALA A 111 -3.65 10.69 -12.20
N ALA A 112 -4.11 10.06 -11.12
CA ALA A 112 -5.52 9.87 -10.84
C ALA A 112 -6.23 11.22 -10.61
N SER A 113 -5.65 12.10 -9.79
CA SER A 113 -6.22 13.41 -9.47
C SER A 113 -6.31 14.32 -10.72
N THR A 114 -5.25 14.40 -11.51
CA THR A 114 -5.25 15.25 -12.72
C THR A 114 -6.23 14.74 -13.78
N THR A 115 -6.27 13.42 -14.01
CA THR A 115 -7.20 12.83 -14.98
C THR A 115 -8.65 12.98 -14.51
N TYR A 116 -8.92 12.87 -13.21
CA TYR A 116 -10.25 13.07 -12.66
C TYR A 116 -10.71 14.54 -12.78
N SER A 117 -9.82 15.50 -12.53
CA SER A 117 -10.09 16.94 -12.70
C SER A 117 -10.24 17.38 -14.16
N GLY A 118 -10.02 16.48 -15.13
CA GLY A 118 -10.19 16.74 -16.56
C GLY A 118 -8.90 17.14 -17.30
N ASP A 119 -7.77 17.29 -16.59
CA ASP A 119 -6.48 17.59 -17.20
C ASP A 119 -5.87 16.35 -17.86
N ARG A 120 -5.37 16.50 -19.09
CA ARG A 120 -4.72 15.42 -19.85
C ARG A 120 -3.22 15.64 -19.94
N TYR A 121 -2.50 15.22 -18.90
CA TYR A 121 -1.03 15.27 -18.89
C TYR A 121 -0.40 14.03 -19.52
N SER A 122 0.79 14.21 -20.09
CA SER A 122 1.72 13.12 -20.39
C SER A 122 2.56 12.75 -19.15
N LEU A 123 3.18 11.57 -19.14
CA LEU A 123 4.06 11.15 -18.03
C LEU A 123 5.20 12.15 -17.80
N ALA A 124 5.79 12.70 -18.87
CA ALA A 124 6.88 13.66 -18.79
C ALA A 124 6.43 14.98 -18.14
N GLU A 125 5.24 15.46 -18.46
CA GLU A 125 4.66 16.66 -17.84
C GLU A 125 4.34 16.42 -16.36
N LEU A 126 3.80 15.25 -16.04
CA LEU A 126 3.51 14.88 -14.65
C LEU A 126 4.81 14.78 -13.85
N LEU A 127 5.86 14.16 -14.39
CA LEU A 127 7.19 14.11 -13.77
C LEU A 127 7.75 15.51 -13.57
N ARG A 128 7.63 16.42 -14.55
CA ARG A 128 8.08 17.80 -14.40
C ARG A 128 7.36 18.52 -13.26
N ARG A 129 6.04 18.34 -13.15
CA ARG A 129 5.21 18.92 -12.08
C ARG A 129 5.49 18.31 -10.71
N VAL A 130 5.75 17.01 -10.65
CA VAL A 130 6.20 16.29 -9.45
C VAL A 130 7.60 16.76 -9.05
N THR A 131 8.45 17.14 -9.99
CA THR A 131 9.80 17.65 -9.70
C THR A 131 9.77 19.06 -9.06
N GLU A 132 8.67 19.81 -9.21
CA GLU A 132 8.44 21.08 -8.50
C GLU A 132 8.16 20.81 -7.00
N TRP A 133 9.24 20.76 -6.22
CA TRP A 133 9.31 20.39 -4.80
C TRP A 133 8.31 21.11 -3.86
N GLY A 134 7.79 22.27 -4.26
CA GLY A 134 6.80 23.04 -3.49
C GLY A 134 5.45 22.33 -3.32
N ASN A 135 4.99 21.59 -4.34
CA ASN A 135 3.67 20.95 -4.33
C ASN A 135 3.63 19.59 -3.62
N LEU A 136 4.79 18.94 -3.43
CA LEU A 136 4.87 17.60 -2.85
C LEU A 136 5.04 17.56 -1.35
N ARG A 137 5.41 18.67 -0.69
CA ARG A 137 5.66 18.69 0.75
C ARG A 137 4.47 18.17 1.57
N GLY A 138 3.24 18.47 1.14
CA GLY A 138 2.04 17.98 1.82
C GLY A 138 1.88 16.47 1.73
N PRO A 139 1.76 15.91 0.51
CA PRO A 139 1.68 14.47 0.30
C PRO A 139 2.84 13.69 0.93
N LEU A 140 4.09 14.18 0.81
CA LEU A 140 5.27 13.55 1.42
C LEU A 140 5.17 13.46 2.94
N VAL A 141 4.73 14.52 3.62
CA VAL A 141 4.54 14.50 5.08
C VAL A 141 3.45 13.49 5.47
N THR A 142 2.35 13.44 4.73
CA THR A 142 1.27 12.47 4.97
C THR A 142 1.75 11.04 4.78
N MET A 143 2.46 10.76 3.67
CA MET A 143 3.04 9.45 3.41
C MET A 143 4.08 9.08 4.48
N GLY A 144 4.92 10.01 4.93
CA GLY A 144 5.91 9.75 5.98
C GLY A 144 5.26 9.33 7.30
N VAL A 145 4.21 10.05 7.72
CA VAL A 145 3.42 9.71 8.91
C VAL A 145 2.74 8.34 8.75
N VAL A 146 2.13 8.10 7.58
CA VAL A 146 1.48 6.81 7.26
C VAL A 146 2.48 5.66 7.34
N THR A 147 3.63 5.79 6.70
CA THR A 147 4.66 4.74 6.67
C THR A 147 5.21 4.47 8.07
N ALA A 148 5.49 5.51 8.86
CA ALA A 148 5.94 5.34 10.25
C ALA A 148 4.88 4.60 11.09
N LEU A 149 3.61 4.95 10.94
CA LEU A 149 2.52 4.33 11.69
C LEU A 149 2.28 2.87 11.24
N GLN A 150 2.35 2.60 9.93
CA GLN A 150 2.25 1.24 9.38
C GLN A 150 3.40 0.34 9.86
N LEU A 151 4.64 0.84 9.85
CA LEU A 151 5.79 0.10 10.36
C LEU A 151 5.64 -0.20 11.86
N THR A 152 5.18 0.78 12.63
CA THR A 152 4.93 0.61 14.08
C THR A 152 3.85 -0.45 14.33
N PHE A 153 2.72 -0.37 13.63
CA PHE A 153 1.67 -1.37 13.74
C PHE A 153 2.12 -2.76 13.30
N MET A 154 2.88 -2.86 12.21
CA MET A 154 3.42 -4.13 11.73
C MET A 154 4.35 -4.76 12.78
N ALA A 155 5.23 -3.98 13.40
CA ALA A 155 6.11 -4.46 14.46
C ALA A 155 5.31 -4.96 15.67
N LEU A 156 4.30 -4.19 16.12
CA LEU A 156 3.41 -4.59 17.22
C LEU A 156 2.60 -5.86 16.89
N LEU A 157 2.13 -5.97 15.64
CA LEU A 157 1.40 -7.15 15.22
C LEU A 157 2.31 -8.38 15.13
N GLY A 158 3.56 -8.20 14.68
CA GLY A 158 4.56 -9.27 14.65
C GLY A 158 4.93 -9.77 16.04
N THR A 159 5.13 -8.88 17.01
CA THR A 159 5.38 -9.28 18.40
C THR A 159 4.16 -9.98 18.99
N TYR A 160 2.95 -9.50 18.72
CA TYR A 160 1.72 -10.14 19.18
C TYR A 160 1.49 -11.52 18.53
N PHE A 161 1.83 -11.67 17.25
CA PHE A 161 1.80 -12.98 16.58
C PHE A 161 2.74 -13.98 17.27
N ALA A 162 3.97 -13.55 17.59
CA ALA A 162 4.95 -14.40 18.27
C ALA A 162 4.45 -14.83 19.66
N THR A 163 3.78 -13.96 20.41
CA THR A 163 3.20 -14.34 21.70
C THR A 163 2.04 -15.32 21.54
N VAL A 164 1.14 -15.10 20.57
CA VAL A 164 0.03 -16.02 20.27
C VAL A 164 0.54 -17.41 19.89
N MET A 165 1.52 -17.50 19.01
CA MET A 165 2.13 -18.77 18.58
C MET A 165 2.80 -19.52 19.74
N ARG A 166 3.39 -18.79 20.68
CA ARG A 166 4.06 -19.38 21.85
C ARG A 166 3.08 -19.95 22.89
N HIS A 167 1.82 -19.52 22.85
CA HIS A 167 0.73 -19.96 23.75
C HIS A 167 -0.33 -20.78 22.98
N ALA A 168 0.05 -21.37 21.84
CA ALA A 168 -0.85 -22.07 20.92
C ALA A 168 -1.35 -23.43 21.47
N GLY A 169 -2.17 -23.37 22.52
CA GLY A 169 -3.03 -24.44 22.99
C GLY A 169 -4.49 -24.01 22.82
N ALA A 170 -5.14 -24.50 21.76
CA ALA A 170 -6.55 -24.29 21.40
C ALA A 170 -6.95 -22.85 21.01
N LEU A 171 -8.11 -22.72 20.34
CA LEU A 171 -8.78 -21.50 19.88
C LEU A 171 -8.92 -20.43 20.99
N SER A 172 -7.81 -19.78 21.30
CA SER A 172 -7.67 -18.84 22.39
C SER A 172 -8.28 -17.50 22.00
N VAL A 173 -8.89 -16.82 22.96
CA VAL A 173 -9.31 -15.42 22.87
C VAL A 173 -8.20 -14.54 22.27
N GLN A 174 -6.93 -14.89 22.51
CA GLN A 174 -5.76 -14.22 21.92
C GLN A 174 -5.68 -14.36 20.40
N GLY A 175 -6.04 -15.52 19.83
CA GLY A 175 -6.12 -15.70 18.38
C GLY A 175 -7.22 -14.86 17.75
N ALA A 176 -8.39 -14.77 18.39
CA ALA A 176 -9.49 -13.91 17.92
C ALA A 176 -9.12 -12.41 17.98
N LEU A 177 -8.46 -11.98 19.08
CA LEU A 177 -7.93 -10.63 19.21
C LEU A 177 -6.85 -10.32 18.16
N PHE A 178 -6.01 -11.31 17.80
CA PHE A 178 -5.02 -11.17 16.73
C PHE A 178 -5.69 -10.95 15.38
N VAL A 179 -6.70 -11.75 15.04
CA VAL A 179 -7.48 -11.57 13.81
C VAL A 179 -8.14 -10.20 13.78
N LEU A 180 -8.71 -9.74 14.90
CA LEU A 180 -9.32 -8.41 15.01
C LEU A 180 -8.29 -7.30 14.81
N ALA A 181 -7.11 -7.40 15.44
CA ALA A 181 -6.02 -6.46 15.28
C ALA A 181 -5.49 -6.42 13.83
N PHE A 182 -5.39 -7.58 13.19
CA PHE A 182 -5.02 -7.68 11.78
C PHE A 182 -6.05 -7.03 10.86
N LEU A 183 -7.34 -7.27 11.08
CA LEU A 183 -8.41 -6.60 10.34
C LEU A 183 -8.40 -5.08 10.55
N ALA A 184 -8.16 -4.62 11.78
CA ALA A 184 -8.00 -3.20 12.07
C ALA A 184 -6.80 -2.59 11.36
N PHE A 185 -5.67 -3.30 11.30
CA PHE A 185 -4.48 -2.90 10.54
C PHE A 185 -4.79 -2.78 9.04
N MET A 186 -5.47 -3.76 8.46
CA MET A 186 -5.90 -3.73 7.05
C MET A 186 -6.82 -2.54 6.77
N TYR A 187 -7.81 -2.30 7.63
CA TYR A 187 -8.71 -1.15 7.51
C TYR A 187 -7.96 0.18 7.63
N PHE A 188 -7.02 0.29 8.57
CA PHE A 188 -6.14 1.45 8.69
C PHE A 188 -5.32 1.68 7.42
N GLY A 189 -4.85 0.62 6.76
CA GLY A 189 -4.19 0.70 5.45
C GLY A 189 -5.06 1.38 4.39
N VAL A 190 -6.35 1.06 4.34
CA VAL A 190 -7.30 1.71 3.40
C VAL A 190 -7.49 3.18 3.77
N VAL A 191 -7.70 3.49 5.05
CA VAL A 191 -7.79 4.88 5.54
C VAL A 191 -6.54 5.67 5.22
N ALA A 192 -5.36 5.05 5.30
CA ALA A 192 -4.10 5.66 4.97
C ALA A 192 -3.99 6.02 3.48
N VAL A 193 -4.38 5.11 2.58
CA VAL A 193 -4.45 5.37 1.12
C VAL A 193 -5.40 6.53 0.83
N VAL A 194 -6.60 6.53 1.41
CA VAL A 194 -7.57 7.63 1.31
C VAL A 194 -6.99 8.92 1.92
N GLY A 195 -6.26 8.85 3.03
CA GLY A 195 -5.59 9.98 3.66
C GLY A 195 -4.53 10.63 2.77
N VAL A 196 -3.74 9.83 2.06
CA VAL A 196 -2.80 10.34 1.07
C VAL A 196 -3.54 10.99 -0.09
N ALA A 197 -4.63 10.38 -0.61
CA ALA A 197 -5.47 10.97 -1.64
C ALA A 197 -6.05 12.34 -1.21
N VAL A 198 -6.55 12.45 0.03
CA VAL A 198 -7.04 13.72 0.61
C VAL A 198 -5.92 14.75 0.68
N SER A 199 -4.71 14.35 1.06
CA SER A 199 -3.56 15.26 1.13
C SER A 199 -3.09 15.76 -0.24
N VAL A 200 -3.37 15.01 -1.30
CA VAL A 200 -3.11 15.42 -2.68
C VAL A 200 -4.23 16.33 -3.19
N ALA A 201 -5.48 16.03 -2.87
CA ALA A 201 -6.65 16.81 -3.30
C ALA A 201 -6.79 18.16 -2.56
N ASP A 202 -6.42 18.23 -1.29
CA ASP A 202 -6.51 19.44 -0.45
C ASP A 202 -5.14 19.84 0.10
N GLY A 203 -4.52 20.86 -0.49
CA GLY A 203 -3.19 21.39 -0.10
C GLY A 203 -3.10 21.91 1.34
N GLY A 204 -4.24 22.13 2.01
CA GLY A 204 -4.33 22.51 3.43
C GLY A 204 -4.27 21.32 4.40
N CYS A 205 -4.59 20.10 3.96
CA CYS A 205 -4.66 18.91 4.82
C CYS A 205 -3.42 18.03 4.67
N ARG A 206 -2.61 17.90 5.74
CA ARG A 206 -1.33 17.14 5.72
C ARG A 206 -1.15 16.31 6.98
N GLY A 207 -0.37 15.23 6.89
CA GLY A 207 -0.01 14.39 8.02
C GLY A 207 -1.24 13.77 8.69
N VAL A 208 -1.25 13.83 10.02
CA VAL A 208 -2.36 13.30 10.85
C VAL A 208 -3.71 13.97 10.52
N ARG A 209 -3.72 15.25 10.11
CA ARG A 209 -4.98 15.94 9.75
C ARG A 209 -5.63 15.32 8.52
N ALA A 210 -4.84 14.92 7.53
CA ALA A 210 -5.35 14.23 6.35
C ALA A 210 -5.92 12.85 6.72
N LEU A 211 -5.25 12.12 7.61
CA LEU A 211 -5.73 10.83 8.13
C LEU A 211 -7.03 10.96 8.92
N LEU A 212 -7.14 11.94 9.82
CA LEU A 212 -8.36 12.19 10.57
C LEU A 212 -9.52 12.59 9.65
N ARG A 213 -9.23 13.33 8.58
CA ARG A 213 -10.23 13.69 7.57
C ARG A 213 -10.69 12.47 6.79
N ALA A 214 -9.76 11.65 6.29
CA ALA A 214 -10.08 10.39 5.62
C ALA A 214 -10.88 9.44 6.53
N TRP A 215 -10.46 9.28 7.78
CA TRP A 215 -11.19 8.51 8.79
C TRP A 215 -12.62 9.03 8.96
N ARG A 216 -12.81 10.35 9.05
CA ARG A 216 -14.15 10.96 9.20
C ARG A 216 -15.01 10.74 7.95
N LEU A 217 -14.44 10.82 6.75
CA LEU A 217 -15.15 10.53 5.51
C LEU A 217 -15.65 9.08 5.49
N MET A 218 -14.74 8.13 5.77
CA MET A 218 -15.05 6.69 5.76
C MET A 218 -15.99 6.24 6.89
N THR A 219 -16.05 6.94 8.01
CA THR A 219 -16.89 6.53 9.14
C THR A 219 -18.21 7.28 9.25
N ARG A 220 -18.25 8.56 8.84
CA ARG A 220 -19.43 9.43 9.06
C ARG A 220 -20.13 9.87 7.80
N VAL A 221 -19.43 10.12 6.70
CA VAL A 221 -20.02 10.72 5.49
C VAL A 221 -20.49 9.63 4.53
N SER A 222 -19.61 8.72 4.12
CA SER A 222 -19.92 7.68 3.13
C SER A 222 -19.52 6.29 3.64
N ARG A 223 -20.04 5.91 4.82
CA ARG A 223 -19.66 4.66 5.51
C ARG A 223 -19.84 3.40 4.68
N LYS A 224 -20.90 3.32 3.88
CA LYS A 224 -21.20 2.15 3.04
C LYS A 224 -20.18 2.02 1.90
N GLU A 225 -19.85 3.13 1.26
CA GLU A 225 -18.86 3.17 0.17
C GLU A 225 -17.43 2.98 0.69
N GLY A 226 -17.09 3.57 1.83
CA GLY A 226 -15.82 3.36 2.50
C GLY A 226 -15.63 1.90 2.96
N ALA A 227 -16.68 1.26 3.49
CA ALA A 227 -16.66 -0.16 3.83
C ALA A 227 -16.56 -1.04 2.58
N LEU A 228 -17.25 -0.68 1.49
CA LEU A 228 -17.15 -1.39 0.21
C LEU A 228 -15.73 -1.26 -0.38
N LEU A 229 -15.14 -0.07 -0.36
CA LEU A 229 -13.75 0.15 -0.77
C LEU A 229 -12.82 -0.74 0.05
N ALA A 230 -12.95 -0.74 1.38
CA ALA A 230 -12.12 -1.59 2.23
C ALA A 230 -12.30 -3.08 1.93
N ALA A 231 -13.53 -3.55 1.74
CA ALA A 231 -13.82 -4.94 1.40
C ALA A 231 -13.19 -5.34 0.06
N VAL A 232 -13.37 -4.53 -0.98
CA VAL A 232 -12.78 -4.75 -2.31
C VAL A 232 -11.26 -4.81 -2.21
N MET A 233 -10.65 -3.90 -1.43
CA MET A 233 -9.20 -3.86 -1.30
C MET A 233 -8.61 -5.05 -0.52
N VAL A 234 -9.33 -5.57 0.47
CA VAL A 234 -8.93 -6.80 1.13
C VAL A 234 -9.09 -7.98 0.18
N LEU A 235 -10.25 -8.13 -0.46
CA LEU A 235 -10.58 -9.27 -1.33
C LEU A 235 -9.63 -9.40 -2.53
N LEU A 236 -9.38 -8.31 -3.26
CA LEU A 236 -8.48 -8.34 -4.42
C LEU A 236 -7.04 -8.66 -3.98
N SER A 237 -6.58 -8.12 -2.85
CA SER A 237 -5.24 -8.41 -2.32
C SER A 237 -5.11 -9.89 -1.92
N THR A 238 -6.14 -10.45 -1.29
CA THR A 238 -6.20 -11.88 -0.96
C THR A 238 -6.22 -12.76 -2.21
N ALA A 239 -6.90 -12.34 -3.28
CA ALA A 239 -6.97 -13.10 -4.53
C ALA A 239 -5.62 -13.19 -5.27
N VAL A 240 -4.75 -12.18 -5.14
CA VAL A 240 -3.43 -12.15 -5.80
C VAL A 240 -2.35 -12.89 -4.98
N SER A 241 -2.52 -13.01 -3.66
CA SER A 241 -1.55 -13.65 -2.75
C SER A 241 -1.13 -15.09 -3.13
N PRO A 242 -2.02 -15.99 -3.58
CA PRO A 242 -1.64 -17.35 -3.99
C PRO A 242 -0.62 -17.36 -5.14
N VAL A 243 -0.70 -16.41 -6.07
CA VAL A 243 0.22 -16.31 -7.21
C VAL A 243 1.65 -16.05 -6.72
N TYR A 244 1.79 -15.17 -5.73
CA TYR A 244 3.08 -14.90 -5.10
C TYR A 244 3.63 -16.13 -4.36
N ALA A 245 2.78 -16.82 -3.59
CA ALA A 245 3.18 -18.02 -2.87
C ALA A 245 3.64 -19.14 -3.83
N LEU A 246 2.89 -19.36 -4.92
CA LEU A 246 3.28 -20.28 -5.98
C LEU A 246 4.61 -19.87 -6.61
N ALA A 247 4.79 -18.59 -6.94
CA ALA A 247 6.03 -18.10 -7.52
C ALA A 247 7.26 -18.42 -6.65
N LEU A 248 7.16 -18.25 -5.33
CA LEU A 248 8.23 -18.59 -4.38
C LEU A 248 8.50 -20.10 -4.30
N VAL A 249 7.46 -20.94 -4.36
CA VAL A 249 7.61 -22.40 -4.37
C VAL A 249 8.31 -22.88 -5.65
N TYR A 250 7.90 -22.35 -6.81
CA TYR A 250 8.49 -22.71 -8.09
C TYR A 250 9.91 -22.15 -8.26
N ALA A 251 10.21 -20.98 -7.69
CA ALA A 251 11.56 -20.42 -7.70
C ALA A 251 12.60 -21.37 -7.10
N LYS A 252 12.22 -22.15 -6.07
CA LYS A 252 13.10 -23.16 -5.46
C LYS A 252 13.37 -24.37 -6.36
N LYS A 253 12.43 -24.69 -7.27
CA LYS A 253 12.57 -25.83 -8.20
C LYS A 253 13.25 -25.42 -9.51
N SER A 254 12.87 -24.27 -10.04
CA SER A 254 13.40 -23.69 -11.27
C SER A 254 13.31 -22.18 -11.19
N MET A 255 14.46 -21.54 -11.04
CA MET A 255 14.58 -20.09 -10.92
C MET A 255 13.91 -19.33 -12.08
N ALA A 256 14.07 -19.81 -13.32
CA ALA A 256 13.45 -19.20 -14.50
C ALA A 256 11.92 -19.15 -14.41
N VAL A 257 11.28 -20.29 -14.13
CA VAL A 257 9.82 -20.41 -13.94
C VAL A 257 9.35 -19.54 -12.77
N GLY A 258 10.08 -19.54 -11.65
CA GLY A 258 9.80 -18.68 -10.50
C GLY A 258 9.80 -17.19 -10.87
N LEU A 259 10.81 -16.73 -11.61
CA LEU A 259 10.89 -15.34 -12.08
C LEU A 259 9.77 -14.99 -13.07
N CYS A 260 9.39 -15.89 -13.98
CA CYS A 260 8.24 -15.68 -14.87
C CYS A 260 6.93 -15.52 -14.08
N LEU A 261 6.71 -16.36 -13.06
CA LEU A 261 5.54 -16.25 -12.19
C LEU A 261 5.57 -14.98 -11.33
N LEU A 262 6.74 -14.56 -10.86
CA LEU A 262 6.91 -13.27 -10.16
C LEU A 262 6.59 -12.09 -11.07
N PHE A 263 6.96 -12.15 -12.35
CA PHE A 263 6.59 -11.11 -13.32
C PHE A 263 5.08 -11.05 -13.54
N GLY A 264 4.42 -12.22 -13.67
CA GLY A 264 2.96 -12.30 -13.74
C GLY A 264 2.27 -11.74 -12.48
N TYR A 265 2.76 -12.10 -11.30
CA TYR A 265 2.31 -11.52 -10.02
C TYR A 265 2.50 -10.00 -10.00
N ALA A 266 3.65 -9.51 -10.45
CA ALA A 266 3.95 -8.07 -10.44
C ALA A 266 3.00 -7.28 -11.34
N LEU A 267 2.63 -7.82 -12.51
CA LEU A 267 1.66 -7.20 -13.41
C LEU A 267 0.25 -7.16 -12.80
N LEU A 268 -0.18 -8.26 -12.17
CA LEU A 268 -1.46 -8.34 -11.45
C LEU A 268 -1.49 -7.36 -10.28
N SER A 269 -0.45 -7.37 -9.44
CA SER A 269 -0.30 -6.48 -8.30
C SER A 269 -0.29 -5.02 -8.71
N ALA A 270 0.41 -4.67 -9.79
CA ALA A 270 0.45 -3.31 -10.32
C ALA A 270 -0.93 -2.85 -10.83
N THR A 271 -1.68 -3.74 -11.48
CA THR A 271 -3.04 -3.46 -11.96
C THR A 271 -3.98 -3.20 -10.78
N VAL A 272 -3.92 -4.06 -9.78
CA VAL A 272 -4.72 -3.96 -8.55
C VAL A 272 -4.37 -2.68 -7.79
N GLU A 273 -3.09 -2.37 -7.63
CA GLU A 273 -2.62 -1.14 -6.99
C GLU A 273 -3.10 0.11 -7.75
N LEU A 274 -2.98 0.13 -9.08
CA LEU A 274 -3.46 1.25 -9.90
C LEU A 274 -4.97 1.49 -9.74
N PHE A 275 -5.75 0.40 -9.74
CA PHE A 275 -7.18 0.44 -9.49
C PHE A 275 -7.50 1.00 -8.10
N TYR A 276 -6.78 0.58 -7.06
CA TYR A 276 -6.97 1.10 -5.71
C TYR A 276 -6.72 2.59 -5.60
N MET A 277 -5.67 3.08 -6.25
CA MET A 277 -5.34 4.51 -6.24
C MET A 277 -6.41 5.32 -6.96
N ALA A 278 -6.87 4.84 -8.13
CA ALA A 278 -7.99 5.44 -8.84
C ALA A 278 -9.29 5.45 -8.00
N ALA A 279 -9.62 4.33 -7.36
CA ALA A 279 -10.80 4.19 -6.52
C ALA A 279 -10.76 5.09 -5.29
N ALA A 280 -9.61 5.17 -4.62
CA ALA A 280 -9.42 6.08 -3.49
C ALA A 280 -9.53 7.55 -3.92
N THR A 281 -8.99 7.92 -5.08
CA THR A 281 -9.12 9.27 -5.62
C THR A 281 -10.58 9.62 -5.93
N VAL A 282 -11.29 8.80 -6.70
CA VAL A 282 -12.71 9.04 -7.05
C VAL A 282 -13.56 9.11 -5.77
N TYR A 283 -13.38 8.17 -4.85
CA TYR A 283 -14.06 8.17 -3.56
C TYR A 283 -13.81 9.45 -2.77
N CYS A 284 -12.56 9.95 -2.73
CA CYS A 284 -12.24 11.20 -2.05
C CYS A 284 -12.99 12.39 -2.64
N TYR A 285 -13.03 12.52 -3.97
CA TYR A 285 -13.73 13.62 -4.62
C TYR A 285 -15.24 13.56 -4.38
N GLU A 286 -15.88 12.39 -4.58
CA GLU A 286 -17.31 12.21 -4.34
C GLU A 286 -17.69 12.40 -2.85
N ALA A 287 -16.86 11.93 -1.92
CA ALA A 287 -17.08 12.08 -0.48
C ALA A 287 -16.88 13.54 -0.01
N MET A 288 -16.03 14.32 -0.69
CA MET A 288 -15.88 15.75 -0.41
C MET A 288 -17.04 16.56 -0.99
N GLU A 289 -17.46 16.27 -2.22
CA GLU A 289 -18.61 16.92 -2.87
C GLU A 289 -19.91 16.67 -2.08
N SER A 290 -20.18 15.43 -1.68
CA SER A 290 -21.35 15.10 -0.85
C SER A 290 -21.35 15.82 0.49
N LYS A 291 -20.18 16.02 1.12
CA LYS A 291 -20.07 16.80 2.37
C LYS A 291 -20.38 18.28 2.14
N GLU A 292 -19.91 18.88 1.05
CA GLU A 292 -20.20 20.28 0.71
C GLU A 292 -21.68 20.48 0.42
N VAL A 293 -22.31 19.54 -0.29
CA VAL A 293 -23.75 19.53 -0.52
C VAL A 293 -24.52 19.44 0.80
N VAL A 294 -24.14 18.54 1.72
CA VAL A 294 -24.81 18.41 3.03
C VAL A 294 -24.68 19.70 3.86
N LEU A 295 -23.50 20.33 3.88
CA LEU A 295 -23.30 21.59 4.58
C LEU A 295 -24.08 22.76 3.95
N ALA A 296 -24.22 22.78 2.62
CA ALA A 296 -25.02 23.77 1.92
C ALA A 296 -26.51 23.61 2.25
N PHE A 297 -27.03 22.38 2.29
CA PHE A 297 -28.42 22.10 2.68
C PHE A 297 -28.71 22.46 4.15
N ASP A 298 -27.80 22.16 5.08
CA ASP A 298 -27.95 22.54 6.50
C ASP A 298 -27.83 24.05 6.72
N GLY A 299 -27.06 24.76 5.89
CA GLY A 299 -26.94 26.22 5.91
C GLY A 299 -28.22 26.94 5.47
N TYR A 300 -28.95 26.38 4.51
CA TYR A 300 -30.25 26.90 4.07
C TYR A 300 -31.39 26.66 5.09
N ALA A 301 -31.27 25.63 5.94
CA ALA A 301 -32.27 25.34 6.97
C ALA A 301 -32.23 26.31 8.18
N LYS A 302 -31.32 27.29 8.18
CA LYS A 302 -31.10 28.22 9.30
C LYS A 302 -31.31 29.69 8.91
N ILE A 303 -32.48 30.00 8.37
CA ILE A 303 -33.02 31.38 8.40
C ILE A 303 -34.47 31.29 8.90
N PRO A 304 -34.74 31.45 10.22
CA PRO A 304 -36.02 31.96 10.64
C PRO A 304 -36.01 33.45 10.33
N SER A 305 -36.67 33.84 9.25
CA SER A 305 -37.07 35.23 9.01
C SER A 305 -38.10 35.61 10.07
N GLY A 306 -37.61 36.00 11.25
CA GLY A 306 -38.41 36.66 12.27
C GLY A 306 -38.65 38.12 11.89
N GLU A 307 -39.34 38.35 10.77
CA GLU A 307 -40.10 39.58 10.59
C GLU A 307 -41.44 39.39 11.29
N ALA A 308 -41.52 39.82 12.54
CA ALA A 308 -42.78 40.12 13.20
C ALA A 308 -42.85 41.64 13.35
N ASN A 309 -43.33 42.31 12.32
CA ASN A 309 -44.03 43.58 12.44
C ASN A 309 -45.53 43.27 12.42
N VAL A 310 -46.20 43.40 13.57
CA VAL A 310 -47.42 44.20 13.87
C VAL A 310 -47.70 44.04 15.35
#